data_AF-S4NUA5-F1
#
_entry.id   AF-S4NUA5-F1
#
_cell.length_a   1.000
_cell.length_b   1.000
_cell.length_c   1.000
_cell.angle_alpha   90.00
_cell.angle_beta   90.00
_cell.angle_gamma   90.00
#
_symmetry.space_group_name_H-M   'P 1'
#
loop_
_entity.id
_entity.type
_entity.pdbx_description
1 polymer ?
#
loop_
_entity_poly.entity_id
_entity_poly.type
_entity_poly.pdbx_seq_one_letter_code
_entity_poly.pdbx_strand_id
1 'polypeptide(L)'
;MRRIALVTLVVVDYDEAIRFYTEALGFRIAEDAPRPDGLRWVVVEPGSPGTGSGLLLARAEGAAQAGRVGDQTGGRVGFFLHTDDFARDHARMAAAASRSWRSRGTSRTEPSPSSRTCTATAGTCSSPPADPVPTPVNHSLKERLAMTATRVDADVIRRLPKAVLHDHLDGGLRPATVVELADAVGHTLPTTDPAGLAAWYYEAANSGDLVRYIATFEHTLAVMQTREGLLRTAEEYVLDLAADGVVYGEVRYAPELMVRGGLTLPEVVETVQEGLAAGMAKAAAAGTPVRVGTLLCGMRMFDRSREIADLVVAFRDAGVVGFDIAGAEDGFPPADHLAAFEHLRRENVPFTIHAGEAHGLPSIHQALQVCGAQRIGHGVRITDDIPDLASGKLGRLAGWVRDRRVALEMCPTSNLQTGAATSIAEHPITALKDLGFRVTLNTDNRLVSGTTMTREMSLLVEQAGWTVETCARSR
;
A
#
# COMPACT_ATOMS: atom_id res chain seq x y z
N MET A 1 25.36 -41.69 4.63
CA MET A 1 24.44 -40.61 4.20
C MET A 1 24.77 -39.35 4.99
N ARG A 2 24.96 -38.19 4.34
CA ARG A 2 25.24 -36.92 5.02
C ARG A 2 23.92 -36.13 5.12
N ARG A 3 23.58 -35.60 6.30
CA ARG A 3 22.37 -34.80 6.55
C ARG A 3 22.62 -33.73 7.60
N ILE A 4 21.79 -32.69 7.60
CA ILE A 4 21.69 -31.78 8.76
C ILE A 4 21.01 -32.55 9.89
N ALA A 5 21.65 -32.56 11.07
CA ALA A 5 21.14 -33.27 12.24
C ALA A 5 20.32 -32.33 13.12
N LEU A 6 20.92 -31.22 13.56
CA LEU A 6 20.31 -30.22 14.42
C LEU A 6 20.55 -28.81 13.88
N VAL A 7 19.58 -27.92 14.07
CA VAL A 7 19.73 -26.47 13.85
C VAL A 7 19.51 -25.75 15.16
N THR A 8 20.40 -24.81 15.50
CA THR A 8 20.32 -24.07 16.76
C THR A 8 19.39 -22.87 16.64
N LEU A 9 18.52 -22.69 17.63
CA LEU A 9 17.68 -21.52 17.80
C LEU A 9 17.93 -20.89 19.16
N VAL A 10 18.18 -19.58 19.15
CA VAL A 10 18.39 -18.82 20.39
C VAL A 10 17.03 -18.53 21.04
N VAL A 11 16.89 -18.80 22.34
CA VAL A 11 15.63 -18.61 23.07
C VAL A 11 15.85 -17.75 24.30
N VAL A 12 14.81 -17.05 24.76
CA VAL A 12 14.89 -16.26 26.01
C VAL A 12 14.90 -17.19 27.21
N ASP A 13 14.02 -18.19 27.19
CA ASP A 13 13.80 -19.13 28.28
C ASP A 13 13.55 -20.54 27.72
N TYR A 14 14.09 -21.55 28.39
CA TYR A 14 13.97 -22.94 27.95
C TYR A 14 12.53 -23.45 28.05
N ASP A 15 11.86 -23.20 29.18
CA ASP A 15 10.55 -23.79 29.43
C ASP A 15 9.46 -23.11 28.61
N GLU A 16 9.58 -21.80 28.39
CA GLU A 16 8.74 -21.09 27.43
C GLU A 16 8.90 -21.64 26.01
N ALA A 17 10.14 -21.83 25.56
CA ALA A 17 10.40 -22.36 24.24
C ALA A 17 9.92 -23.80 24.10
N ILE A 18 10.17 -24.65 25.09
CA ILE A 18 9.68 -26.04 25.11
C ILE A 18 8.16 -26.03 24.94
N ARG A 19 7.41 -25.31 25.77
CA ARG A 19 5.94 -25.22 25.66
C ARG A 19 5.51 -24.77 24.27
N PHE A 20 6.15 -23.74 23.71
CA PHE A 20 5.82 -23.27 22.37
C PHE A 20 5.99 -24.38 21.32
N TYR A 21 7.16 -25.03 21.28
CA TYR A 21 7.43 -26.06 20.28
C TYR A 21 6.59 -27.32 20.50
N THR A 22 6.35 -27.73 21.74
CA THR A 22 5.61 -28.97 22.02
C THR A 22 4.10 -28.79 21.96
N GLU A 23 3.56 -27.69 22.47
CA GLU A 23 2.12 -27.47 22.56
C GLU A 23 1.55 -26.75 21.34
N ALA A 24 2.25 -25.73 20.82
CA ALA A 24 1.77 -24.99 19.64
C ALA A 24 2.11 -25.73 18.35
N LEU A 25 3.37 -26.13 18.19
CA LEU A 25 3.86 -26.79 16.97
C LEU A 25 3.74 -28.31 17.01
N GLY A 26 3.40 -28.91 18.16
CA GLY A 26 3.19 -30.35 18.29
C GLY A 26 4.48 -31.18 18.21
N PHE A 27 5.63 -30.55 18.46
CA PHE A 27 6.91 -31.26 18.44
C PHE A 27 7.06 -32.10 19.71
N ARG A 28 7.94 -33.08 19.66
CA ARG A 28 8.33 -33.85 20.84
C ARG A 28 9.66 -33.34 21.38
N ILE A 29 9.86 -33.47 22.68
CA ILE A 29 11.18 -33.32 23.30
C ILE A 29 11.98 -34.59 22.95
N ALA A 30 13.07 -34.43 22.22
CA ALA A 30 13.99 -35.51 21.89
C ALA A 30 15.05 -35.67 22.98
N GLU A 31 15.51 -34.56 23.56
CA GLU A 31 16.48 -34.56 24.65
C GLU A 31 16.30 -33.28 25.49
N ASP A 32 16.50 -33.42 26.80
CA ASP A 32 16.52 -32.30 27.74
C ASP A 32 17.44 -32.67 28.91
N ALA A 33 18.72 -32.30 28.77
CA ALA A 33 19.77 -32.70 29.70
C ALA A 33 20.50 -31.48 30.30
N PRO A 34 20.78 -31.47 31.61
CA PRO A 34 21.57 -30.41 32.23
C PRO A 34 23.03 -30.45 31.75
N ARG A 35 23.66 -29.29 31.65
CA ARG A 35 25.08 -29.13 31.30
C ARG A 35 25.89 -28.56 32.48
N PRO A 36 27.22 -28.82 32.54
CA PRO A 36 28.08 -28.36 33.64
C PRO A 36 28.17 -26.84 33.81
N ASP A 37 27.86 -26.08 32.76
CA ASP A 37 27.83 -24.62 32.71
C ASP A 37 26.52 -24.02 33.24
N GLY A 38 25.59 -24.85 33.75
CA GLY A 38 24.28 -24.42 34.23
C GLY A 38 23.25 -24.19 33.12
N LEU A 39 23.59 -24.52 31.87
CA LEU A 39 22.66 -24.53 30.74
C LEU A 39 21.98 -25.88 30.57
N ARG A 40 21.04 -25.97 29.63
CA ARG A 40 20.40 -27.22 29.20
C ARG A 40 20.70 -27.49 27.73
N TRP A 41 20.90 -28.76 27.42
CA TRP A 41 20.88 -29.28 26.07
C TRP A 41 19.45 -29.73 25.77
N VAL A 42 18.70 -28.87 25.07
CA VAL A 42 17.27 -29.09 24.78
C VAL A 42 17.07 -29.26 23.28
N VAL A 43 16.62 -30.44 22.87
CA VAL A 43 16.32 -30.75 21.48
C VAL A 43 14.85 -31.07 21.32
N VAL A 44 14.19 -30.40 20.38
CA VAL A 44 12.82 -30.69 19.95
C VAL A 44 12.78 -31.13 18.50
N GLU A 45 11.92 -32.08 18.17
CA GLU A 45 11.83 -32.66 16.82
C GLU A 45 10.37 -32.72 16.33
N PRO A 46 10.12 -32.44 15.03
CA PRO A 46 8.83 -32.70 14.42
C PRO A 46 8.62 -34.21 14.22
N GLY A 47 7.52 -34.76 14.77
CA GLY A 47 7.10 -36.13 14.50
C GLY A 47 7.97 -37.22 15.16
N SER A 48 8.03 -38.40 14.52
CA SER A 48 8.69 -39.60 15.05
C SER A 48 10.22 -39.48 15.10
N PRO A 49 10.90 -40.18 16.03
CA PRO A 49 12.36 -40.12 16.14
C PRO A 49 13.10 -40.43 14.82
N GLY A 50 14.02 -39.55 14.43
CA GLY A 50 14.94 -39.79 13.33
C GLY A 50 14.41 -39.51 11.92
N THR A 51 13.21 -38.96 11.77
CA THR A 51 12.59 -38.68 10.45
C THR A 51 13.00 -37.32 9.85
N GLY A 52 13.67 -36.44 10.60
CA GLY A 52 14.03 -35.09 10.17
C GLY A 52 15.20 -34.44 10.92
N SER A 53 15.39 -33.14 10.70
CA SER A 53 16.33 -32.32 11.49
C SER A 53 15.64 -31.80 12.75
N GLY A 54 16.33 -31.88 13.90
CA GLY A 54 15.83 -31.32 15.16
C GLY A 54 16.23 -29.86 15.36
N LEU A 55 15.56 -29.20 16.30
CA LEU A 55 15.90 -27.86 16.75
C LEU A 55 16.57 -27.95 18.13
N LEU A 56 17.79 -27.44 18.22
CA LEU A 56 18.50 -27.25 19.49
C LEU A 56 18.12 -25.87 20.04
N LEU A 57 17.37 -25.85 21.15
CA LEU A 57 16.98 -24.62 21.82
C LEU A 57 18.14 -24.19 22.73
N ALA A 58 18.74 -23.04 22.44
CA ALA A 58 19.88 -22.50 23.15
C ALA A 58 19.48 -21.20 23.85
N ARG A 59 19.49 -21.16 25.19
CA ARG A 59 19.16 -19.93 25.92
C ARG A 59 20.19 -18.84 25.62
N ALA A 60 19.72 -17.63 25.32
CA ALA A 60 20.55 -16.48 25.03
C ALA A 60 21.48 -16.14 26.21
N GLU A 61 22.74 -15.87 25.89
CA GLU A 61 23.74 -15.30 26.80
C GLU A 61 24.15 -13.89 26.35
N GLY A 62 23.84 -12.91 27.20
CA GLY A 62 24.16 -11.51 26.96
C GLY A 62 23.25 -10.80 25.94
N ALA A 63 23.40 -9.48 25.87
CA ALA A 63 22.53 -8.60 25.08
C ALA A 63 22.57 -8.90 23.56
N ALA A 64 23.74 -9.28 23.04
CA ALA A 64 23.91 -9.57 21.61
C ALA A 64 23.08 -10.79 21.16
N GLN A 65 23.05 -11.86 21.96
CA GLN A 65 22.25 -13.04 21.64
C GLN A 65 20.76 -12.81 21.93
N ALA A 66 20.44 -12.09 23.01
CA ALA A 66 19.06 -11.72 23.32
C ALA A 66 18.43 -10.90 22.18
N GLY A 67 19.18 -9.96 21.59
CA GLY A 67 18.74 -9.17 20.43
C GLY A 67 18.54 -9.98 19.13
N ARG A 68 19.05 -11.21 19.06
CA ARG A 68 18.85 -12.12 17.92
C ARG A 68 17.58 -12.96 18.07
N VAL A 69 16.98 -13.06 19.26
CA VAL A 69 15.76 -13.86 19.44
C VAL A 69 14.62 -13.28 18.59
N GLY A 70 14.08 -14.09 17.67
CA GLY A 70 13.07 -13.65 16.71
C GLY A 70 13.61 -13.07 15.40
N ASP A 71 14.90 -12.68 15.33
CA ASP A 71 15.57 -12.17 14.12
C ASP A 71 16.76 -13.05 13.68
N GLN A 72 16.67 -14.35 13.93
CA GLN A 72 17.76 -15.30 13.69
C GLN A 72 18.03 -15.55 12.21
N THR A 73 17.08 -15.14 11.36
CA THR A 73 17.07 -15.35 9.92
C THR A 73 17.18 -14.03 9.14
N GLY A 74 17.39 -12.90 9.82
CA GLY A 74 17.45 -11.57 9.20
C GLY A 74 16.18 -11.24 8.44
N GLY A 75 15.02 -11.48 9.05
CA GLY A 75 13.70 -11.26 8.46
C GLY A 75 13.29 -12.22 7.32
N ARG A 76 14.03 -13.30 7.05
CA ARG A 76 13.68 -14.33 6.04
C ARG A 76 12.97 -15.54 6.66
N VAL A 77 12.30 -16.34 5.83
CA VAL A 77 11.72 -17.63 6.25
C VAL A 77 12.86 -18.56 6.70
N GLY A 78 12.79 -19.05 7.95
CA GLY A 78 13.82 -19.91 8.53
C GLY A 78 13.65 -21.40 8.24
N PHE A 79 12.43 -21.92 8.42
CA PHE A 79 12.12 -23.34 8.27
C PHE A 79 10.76 -23.54 7.61
N PHE A 80 10.64 -24.63 6.86
CA PHE A 80 9.38 -25.11 6.31
C PHE A 80 8.97 -26.36 7.09
N LEU A 81 7.79 -26.32 7.70
CA LEU A 81 7.20 -27.49 8.35
C LEU A 81 6.20 -28.13 7.39
N HIS A 82 6.47 -29.39 7.01
CA HIS A 82 5.51 -30.20 6.28
C HIS A 82 4.50 -30.82 7.25
N THR A 83 3.22 -30.73 6.91
CA THR A 83 2.11 -31.33 7.66
C THR A 83 1.22 -32.13 6.72
N ASP A 84 0.64 -33.21 7.26
CA ASP A 84 -0.37 -34.05 6.61
C ASP A 84 -1.80 -33.48 6.75
N ASP A 85 -2.01 -32.58 7.70
CA ASP A 85 -3.29 -31.94 7.98
C ASP A 85 -3.07 -30.49 8.43
N PHE A 86 -3.08 -29.60 7.43
CA PHE A 86 -2.89 -28.18 7.64
C PHE A 86 -3.96 -27.56 8.54
N ALA A 87 -5.22 -28.00 8.44
CA ALA A 87 -6.31 -27.39 9.19
C ALA A 87 -6.17 -27.66 10.70
N ARG A 88 -5.86 -28.91 11.07
CA ARG A 88 -5.58 -29.30 12.46
C ARG A 88 -4.42 -28.52 13.04
N ASP A 89 -3.29 -28.49 12.32
CA ASP A 89 -2.07 -27.87 12.84
C ASP A 89 -2.19 -26.35 12.90
N HIS A 90 -2.84 -25.71 11.92
CA HIS A 90 -3.15 -24.29 11.96
C HIS A 90 -4.07 -23.93 13.13
N ALA A 91 -5.14 -24.70 13.38
CA ALA A 91 -6.05 -24.46 14.50
C ALA A 91 -5.33 -24.57 15.85
N ARG A 92 -4.45 -25.57 16.02
CA ARG A 92 -3.62 -25.71 17.22
C ARG A 92 -2.70 -24.50 17.42
N MET A 93 -2.00 -24.08 16.37
CA MET A 93 -1.10 -22.92 16.41
C MET A 93 -1.85 -21.63 16.74
N ALA A 94 -3.00 -21.40 16.12
CA ALA A 94 -3.84 -20.22 16.40
C ALA A 94 -4.35 -20.20 17.85
N ALA A 95 -4.77 -21.35 18.39
CA ALA A 95 -5.22 -21.48 19.78
C ALA A 95 -4.08 -21.32 20.81
N ALA A 96 -2.83 -21.59 20.42
CA ALA A 96 -1.67 -21.34 21.27
C ALA A 96 -1.24 -19.86 21.24
N ALA A 97 -1.32 -19.21 20.07
CA ALA A 97 -1.02 -17.78 19.92
C ALA A 97 -1.96 -16.90 20.75
N SER A 98 -3.25 -17.25 20.85
CA SER A 98 -4.23 -16.52 21.68
C SER A 98 -4.00 -16.65 23.20
N ARG A 99 -3.24 -17.67 23.63
CA ARG A 99 -2.86 -17.90 25.03
C ARG A 99 -1.55 -17.20 25.41
N SER A 100 -0.54 -17.20 24.54
CA SER A 100 0.74 -16.54 24.83
C SER A 100 0.66 -15.00 24.83
N TRP A 101 -0.31 -14.43 24.13
CA TRP A 101 -0.53 -12.97 24.10
C TRP A 101 -1.17 -12.41 25.38
N ARG A 102 -1.77 -13.26 26.23
CA ARG A 102 -2.36 -12.83 27.51
C ARG A 102 -1.36 -12.78 28.66
N SER A 103 -0.18 -13.41 28.53
CA SER A 103 0.81 -13.51 29.63
C SER A 103 2.01 -12.56 29.48
N ARG A 104 2.17 -11.86 28.37
CA ARG A 104 3.23 -10.86 28.18
C ARG A 104 2.69 -9.46 28.45
N GLY A 105 2.65 -9.10 29.73
CA GLY A 105 2.60 -7.71 30.17
C GLY A 105 3.90 -6.99 29.83
N THR A 106 3.97 -6.41 28.64
CA THR A 106 4.85 -5.27 28.35
C THR A 106 3.97 -4.13 27.84
N SER A 107 3.98 -3.04 28.60
CA SER A 107 3.15 -1.86 28.44
C SER A 107 3.18 -1.28 27.03
N ARG A 108 2.01 -1.26 26.38
CA ARG A 108 1.53 -0.10 25.64
C ARG A 108 0.03 -0.01 25.90
N THR A 109 -0.33 1.02 26.65
CA THR A 109 -1.68 1.34 27.12
C THR A 109 -2.60 1.70 25.95
N GLU A 110 -3.75 1.05 25.88
CA GLU A 110 -4.95 1.56 25.22
C GLU A 110 -6.13 1.57 26.22
N PRO A 111 -7.06 2.53 26.11
CA PRO A 111 -8.07 2.80 27.13
C PRO A 111 -9.23 1.79 27.07
N SER A 112 -9.71 1.38 28.24
CA SER A 112 -10.92 0.57 28.41
C SER A 112 -12.18 1.40 28.17
N PRO A 113 -13.19 0.90 27.43
CA PRO A 113 -14.56 1.37 27.54
C PRO A 113 -15.24 0.72 28.75
N SER A 114 -15.88 1.57 29.54
CA SER A 114 -16.66 1.29 30.72
C SER A 114 -17.74 0.22 30.52
N SER A 115 -17.81 -0.72 31.45
CA SER A 115 -18.90 -1.67 31.66
C SER A 115 -20.23 -0.96 31.97
N ARG A 116 -21.29 -1.25 31.20
CA ARG A 116 -22.67 -1.12 31.69
C ARG A 116 -23.15 -2.48 32.17
N THR A 117 -23.40 -2.56 33.46
CA THR A 117 -24.20 -3.58 34.15
C THR A 117 -25.63 -3.63 33.60
N CYS A 118 -26.11 -4.84 33.28
CA CYS A 118 -27.54 -5.15 33.22
C CYS A 118 -27.84 -6.23 34.28
N THR A 119 -28.59 -5.81 35.30
CA THR A 119 -29.22 -6.65 36.32
C THR A 119 -30.37 -7.46 35.72
N ALA A 120 -30.41 -8.75 36.03
CA ALA A 120 -31.53 -9.63 35.73
C ALA A 120 -32.67 -9.44 36.76
N THR A 121 -33.91 -9.39 36.29
CA THR A 121 -35.11 -9.66 37.09
C THR A 121 -36.06 -10.56 36.31
N ALA A 122 -36.56 -11.58 37.01
CA ALA A 122 -37.39 -12.66 36.50
C ALA A 122 -38.78 -12.21 36.04
N GLY A 123 -39.30 -12.87 35.01
CA GLY A 123 -40.67 -12.71 34.50
C GLY A 123 -41.08 -13.94 33.68
N THR A 124 -41.94 -14.73 34.29
CA THR A 124 -42.76 -15.88 33.86
C THR A 124 -43.00 -16.21 32.37
N CYS A 125 -43.03 -17.52 32.12
CA CYS A 125 -43.43 -18.25 30.91
C CYS A 125 -44.76 -17.82 30.27
N SER A 126 -44.73 -17.73 28.94
CA SER A 126 -45.82 -18.18 28.05
C SER A 126 -45.27 -18.34 26.62
N SER A 127 -45.40 -19.54 26.05
CA SER A 127 -44.90 -19.90 24.71
C SER A 127 -45.77 -19.30 23.59
N PRO A 128 -45.19 -18.74 22.50
CA PRO A 128 -45.92 -18.47 21.27
C PRO A 128 -45.87 -19.68 20.31
N PRO A 129 -46.76 -19.75 19.30
CA PRO A 129 -46.90 -20.93 18.43
C PRO A 129 -45.72 -21.08 17.46
N ALA A 130 -45.50 -22.31 17.00
CA ALA A 130 -44.42 -22.68 16.12
C ALA A 130 -44.54 -22.04 14.73
N ASP A 131 -43.50 -21.31 14.31
CA ASP A 131 -43.27 -20.92 12.92
C ASP A 131 -42.96 -22.15 12.05
N PRO A 132 -43.35 -22.15 10.77
CA PRO A 132 -43.08 -23.27 9.88
C PRO A 132 -41.58 -23.37 9.57
N VAL A 133 -41.07 -24.62 9.62
CA VAL A 133 -39.69 -24.98 9.28
C VAL A 133 -39.37 -24.55 7.84
N PRO A 134 -38.32 -23.73 7.61
CA PRO A 134 -37.85 -23.46 6.25
C PRO A 134 -37.18 -24.72 5.69
N THR A 135 -37.58 -25.11 4.49
CA THR A 135 -36.92 -26.15 3.70
C THR A 135 -35.44 -25.80 3.47
N PRO A 136 -34.51 -26.79 3.54
CA PRO A 136 -33.10 -26.51 3.36
C PRO A 136 -32.80 -26.15 1.90
N VAL A 137 -32.48 -24.88 1.66
CA VAL A 137 -31.91 -24.44 0.38
C VAL A 137 -30.48 -24.97 0.30
N ASN A 138 -30.22 -25.82 -0.69
CA ASN A 138 -28.95 -26.49 -0.85
C ASN A 138 -27.94 -25.55 -1.52
N HIS A 139 -27.31 -24.67 -0.74
CA HIS A 139 -26.22 -23.82 -1.23
C HIS A 139 -24.99 -24.65 -1.58
N SER A 140 -24.37 -24.33 -2.71
CA SER A 140 -23.13 -24.95 -3.16
C SER A 140 -22.00 -24.67 -2.17
N LEU A 141 -20.99 -25.55 -2.13
CA LEU A 141 -19.79 -25.35 -1.30
C LEU A 141 -19.10 -24.00 -1.57
N LYS A 142 -19.18 -23.46 -2.80
CA LYS A 142 -18.67 -22.12 -3.16
C LYS A 142 -19.40 -20.99 -2.45
N GLU A 143 -20.72 -21.07 -2.33
CA GLU A 143 -21.52 -20.04 -1.64
C GLU A 143 -21.33 -20.09 -0.12
N ARG A 144 -21.15 -21.30 0.45
CA ARG A 144 -20.84 -21.44 1.89
C ARG A 144 -19.44 -20.94 2.23
N LEU A 145 -18.47 -21.11 1.32
CA LEU A 145 -17.12 -20.53 1.46
C LEU A 145 -17.13 -19.00 1.34
N ALA A 146 -17.98 -18.44 0.47
CA ALA A 146 -18.14 -16.98 0.32
C ALA A 146 -18.79 -16.32 1.54
N MET A 147 -19.67 -17.01 2.26
CA MET A 147 -20.35 -16.48 3.46
C MET A 147 -19.52 -16.52 4.75
N THR A 148 -18.31 -17.08 4.72
CA THR A 148 -17.39 -17.16 5.88
C THR A 148 -16.07 -16.41 5.68
N ALA A 149 -15.96 -15.58 4.63
CA ALA A 149 -14.89 -14.60 4.58
C ALA A 149 -15.16 -13.56 5.67
N THR A 150 -14.37 -13.59 6.75
CA THR A 150 -14.40 -12.55 7.79
C THR A 150 -14.25 -11.20 7.09
N ARG A 151 -15.34 -10.43 7.04
CA ARG A 151 -15.37 -9.12 6.38
C ARG A 151 -14.29 -8.27 7.05
N VAL A 152 -13.26 -7.89 6.30
CA VAL A 152 -12.18 -7.07 6.87
C VAL A 152 -12.76 -5.71 7.17
N ASP A 153 -12.70 -5.30 8.43
CA ASP A 153 -13.15 -3.98 8.86
C ASP A 153 -12.29 -2.90 8.20
N ALA A 154 -12.94 -1.87 7.66
CA ALA A 154 -12.26 -0.70 7.07
C ALA A 154 -11.33 -0.01 8.08
N ASP A 155 -11.62 -0.07 9.38
CA ASP A 155 -10.75 0.46 10.43
C ASP A 155 -9.47 -0.38 10.62
N VAL A 156 -9.53 -1.68 10.34
CA VAL A 156 -8.33 -2.53 10.28
C VAL A 156 -7.49 -2.13 9.08
N ILE A 157 -8.12 -1.96 7.91
CA ILE A 157 -7.42 -1.51 6.70
C ILE A 157 -6.77 -0.15 6.97
N ARG A 158 -7.50 0.85 7.49
CA ARG A 158 -6.96 2.19 7.76
C ARG A 158 -5.71 2.19 8.62
N ARG A 159 -5.65 1.32 9.64
CA ARG A 159 -4.48 1.22 10.54
C ARG A 159 -3.27 0.49 9.96
N LEU A 160 -3.41 -0.20 8.81
CA LEU A 160 -2.25 -0.81 8.16
C LEU A 160 -1.30 0.29 7.68
N PRO A 161 0.01 0.23 7.99
CA PRO A 161 0.98 1.16 7.42
C PRO A 161 0.98 1.07 5.89
N LYS A 162 0.90 2.20 5.18
CA LYS A 162 0.87 2.24 3.70
C LYS A 162 2.02 3.10 3.18
N ALA A 163 2.49 2.78 1.99
CA ALA A 163 3.22 3.75 1.18
C ALA A 163 2.33 4.16 -0.01
N VAL A 164 2.43 5.43 -0.41
CA VAL A 164 1.77 5.98 -1.59
C VAL A 164 2.86 6.50 -2.50
N LEU A 165 3.03 5.89 -3.66
CA LEU A 165 4.09 6.26 -4.60
C LEU A 165 3.57 7.00 -5.82
N HIS A 166 2.24 7.09 -5.97
CA HIS A 166 1.58 7.70 -7.12
C HIS A 166 0.30 8.41 -6.70
N ASP A 167 0.44 9.70 -6.39
CA ASP A 167 -0.65 10.59 -6.00
C ASP A 167 -0.30 12.02 -6.39
N HIS A 168 -1.19 12.69 -7.13
CA HIS A 168 -1.00 14.05 -7.63
C HIS A 168 -1.52 15.07 -6.62
N LEU A 169 -0.72 16.06 -6.29
CA LEU A 169 -1.09 17.11 -5.35
C LEU A 169 -2.30 17.89 -5.85
N ASP A 170 -2.28 18.28 -7.13
CA ASP A 170 -3.31 19.04 -7.83
C ASP A 170 -4.58 18.23 -8.16
N GLY A 171 -4.53 16.91 -7.99
CA GLY A 171 -5.67 16.02 -8.05
C GLY A 171 -6.22 15.58 -6.68
N GLY A 172 -5.64 16.06 -5.58
CA GLY A 172 -5.87 15.53 -4.23
C GLY A 172 -6.47 16.52 -3.21
N LEU A 173 -6.93 17.70 -3.64
CA LEU A 173 -7.39 18.77 -2.75
C LEU A 173 -8.67 18.39 -2.00
N ARG A 174 -8.86 18.94 -0.79
CA ARG A 174 -10.15 18.83 -0.10
C ARG A 174 -11.19 19.73 -0.78
N PRO A 175 -12.42 19.24 -1.04
CA PRO A 175 -13.46 20.05 -1.68
C PRO A 175 -13.76 21.36 -0.95
N ALA A 176 -13.80 21.33 0.40
CA ALA A 176 -14.04 22.52 1.21
C ALA A 176 -12.93 23.57 1.01
N THR A 177 -11.68 23.14 0.95
CA THR A 177 -10.53 24.01 0.69
C THR A 177 -10.59 24.61 -0.72
N VAL A 178 -11.02 23.84 -1.73
CA VAL A 178 -11.23 24.37 -3.08
C VAL A 178 -12.29 25.47 -3.06
N VAL A 179 -13.42 25.28 -2.38
CA VAL A 179 -14.48 26.29 -2.24
C VAL A 179 -13.95 27.56 -1.58
N GLU A 180 -13.29 27.43 -0.44
CA GLU A 180 -12.78 28.58 0.32
C GLU A 180 -11.71 29.37 -0.46
N LEU A 181 -10.76 28.68 -1.07
CA LEU A 181 -9.70 29.34 -1.83
C LEU A 181 -10.23 29.91 -3.15
N ALA A 182 -11.22 29.29 -3.79
CA ALA A 182 -11.84 29.80 -5.01
C ALA A 182 -12.55 31.14 -4.76
N ASP A 183 -13.28 31.26 -3.64
CA ASP A 183 -13.89 32.53 -3.22
C ASP A 183 -12.82 33.61 -3.02
N ALA A 184 -11.72 33.27 -2.32
CA ALA A 184 -10.63 34.20 -2.05
C ALA A 184 -9.92 34.73 -3.31
N VAL A 185 -9.83 33.92 -4.38
CA VAL A 185 -9.22 34.32 -5.66
C VAL A 185 -10.23 34.75 -6.72
N GLY A 186 -11.53 34.76 -6.40
CA GLY A 186 -12.60 35.12 -7.33
C GLY A 186 -12.79 34.13 -8.48
N HIS A 187 -12.49 32.84 -8.27
CA HIS A 187 -12.69 31.78 -9.27
C HIS A 187 -14.10 31.18 -9.16
N THR A 188 -14.79 31.03 -10.30
CA THR A 188 -16.13 30.46 -10.32
C THR A 188 -16.07 28.93 -10.33
N LEU A 189 -16.75 28.31 -9.36
CA LEU A 189 -16.92 26.86 -9.29
C LEU A 189 -18.29 26.41 -9.83
N PRO A 190 -18.44 25.14 -10.24
CA PRO A 190 -19.74 24.57 -10.63
C PRO A 190 -20.77 24.58 -9.49
N THR A 191 -20.28 24.53 -8.25
CA THR A 191 -21.04 24.65 -7.01
C THR A 191 -20.12 25.09 -5.87
N THR A 192 -20.67 25.76 -4.86
CA THR A 192 -19.97 26.16 -3.64
C THR A 192 -20.30 25.27 -2.44
N ASP A 193 -21.15 24.26 -2.61
CA ASP A 193 -21.31 23.19 -1.61
C ASP A 193 -20.17 22.17 -1.73
N PRO A 194 -19.33 21.95 -0.71
CA PRO A 194 -18.20 21.02 -0.78
C PRO A 194 -18.61 19.59 -1.15
N ALA A 195 -19.76 19.11 -0.67
CA ALA A 195 -20.24 17.77 -0.98
C ALA A 195 -20.69 17.66 -2.44
N GLY A 196 -21.46 18.64 -2.92
CA GLY A 196 -21.83 18.77 -4.33
C GLY A 196 -20.61 18.91 -5.24
N LEU A 197 -19.56 19.63 -4.81
CA LEU A 197 -18.33 19.77 -5.58
C LEU A 197 -17.62 18.42 -5.71
N ALA A 198 -17.46 17.68 -4.60
CA ALA A 198 -16.87 16.34 -4.62
C ALA A 198 -17.62 15.38 -5.56
N ALA A 199 -18.96 15.43 -5.55
CA ALA A 199 -19.78 14.64 -6.46
C ALA A 199 -19.56 15.04 -7.92
N TRP A 200 -19.48 16.35 -8.21
CA TRP A 200 -19.21 16.85 -9.56
C TRP A 200 -17.85 16.36 -10.09
N TYR A 201 -16.79 16.38 -9.26
CA TYR A 201 -15.48 15.84 -9.62
C TYR A 201 -15.55 14.36 -9.98
N TYR A 202 -16.20 13.56 -9.12
CA TYR A 202 -16.35 12.12 -9.34
C TYR A 202 -17.16 11.80 -10.61
N GLU A 203 -18.25 12.51 -10.85
CA GLU A 203 -19.07 12.34 -12.05
C GLU A 203 -18.34 12.78 -13.32
N ALA A 204 -17.58 13.88 -13.25
CA ALA A 204 -16.74 14.34 -14.35
C ALA A 204 -15.71 13.29 -14.74
N ALA A 205 -15.04 12.68 -13.76
CA ALA A 205 -14.06 11.63 -13.98
C ALA A 205 -14.66 10.35 -14.58
N ASN A 206 -15.91 10.01 -14.24
CA ASN A 206 -16.62 8.84 -14.77
C ASN A 206 -17.39 9.10 -16.08
N SER A 207 -17.24 10.29 -16.68
CA SER A 207 -18.07 10.69 -17.83
C SER A 207 -17.66 10.08 -19.17
N GLY A 208 -16.41 9.58 -19.29
CA GLY A 208 -15.81 9.20 -20.57
C GLY A 208 -15.54 10.38 -21.50
N ASP A 209 -15.69 11.61 -21.02
CA ASP A 209 -15.45 12.85 -21.76
C ASP A 209 -14.15 13.49 -21.27
N LEU A 210 -13.14 13.51 -22.15
CA LEU A 210 -11.83 14.09 -21.85
C LEU A 210 -11.89 15.59 -21.51
N VAL A 211 -12.78 16.35 -22.15
CA VAL A 211 -12.95 17.79 -21.88
C VAL A 211 -13.48 17.97 -20.45
N ARG A 212 -14.47 17.17 -20.07
CA ARG A 212 -15.03 17.20 -18.72
C ARG A 212 -14.02 16.72 -17.66
N TYR A 213 -13.18 15.74 -17.99
CA TYR A 213 -12.07 15.32 -17.14
C TYR A 213 -11.06 16.45 -16.94
N ILE A 214 -10.61 17.11 -18.00
CA ILE A 214 -9.64 18.23 -17.92
C ILE A 214 -10.20 19.40 -17.11
N ALA A 215 -11.51 19.70 -17.23
CA ALA A 215 -12.17 20.74 -16.45
C ALA A 215 -12.01 20.55 -14.93
N THR A 216 -11.80 19.31 -14.45
CA THR A 216 -11.56 19.06 -13.03
C THR A 216 -10.28 19.72 -12.52
N PHE A 217 -9.21 19.71 -13.32
CA PHE A 217 -7.93 20.33 -12.98
C PHE A 217 -7.94 21.85 -13.13
N GLU A 218 -8.84 22.42 -13.95
CA GLU A 218 -8.97 23.87 -14.06
C GLU A 218 -9.26 24.51 -12.69
N HIS A 219 -10.18 23.94 -11.92
CA HIS A 219 -10.58 24.47 -10.62
C HIS A 219 -9.52 24.28 -9.54
N THR A 220 -8.83 23.13 -9.50
CA THR A 220 -7.74 22.93 -8.51
C THR A 220 -6.54 23.79 -8.84
N LEU A 221 -6.16 23.89 -10.12
CA LEU A 221 -5.04 24.74 -10.52
C LEU A 221 -5.32 26.22 -10.30
N ALA A 222 -6.58 26.68 -10.42
CA ALA A 222 -6.93 28.08 -10.14
C ALA A 222 -6.61 28.48 -8.70
N VAL A 223 -6.92 27.61 -7.73
CA VAL A 223 -6.64 27.88 -6.31
C VAL A 223 -5.20 27.64 -5.91
N MET A 224 -4.41 26.95 -6.75
CA MET A 224 -2.99 26.68 -6.55
C MET A 224 -2.07 27.71 -7.24
N GLN A 225 -2.60 28.84 -7.72
CA GLN A 225 -1.79 29.93 -8.29
C GLN A 225 -1.18 30.88 -7.24
N THR A 226 -1.55 30.72 -5.95
CA THR A 226 -1.09 31.60 -4.86
C THR A 226 -0.25 30.82 -3.87
N ARG A 227 0.66 31.53 -3.18
CA ARG A 227 1.48 30.94 -2.11
C ARG A 227 0.61 30.32 -0.99
N GLU A 228 -0.46 31.02 -0.61
CA GLU A 228 -1.41 30.52 0.40
C GLU A 228 -2.07 29.21 -0.04
N GLY A 229 -2.55 29.15 -1.29
CA GLY A 229 -3.17 27.95 -1.84
C GLY A 229 -2.21 26.77 -1.91
N LEU A 230 -0.99 26.98 -2.36
CA LEU A 230 0.04 25.93 -2.41
C LEU A 230 0.42 25.41 -1.01
N LEU A 231 0.63 26.32 -0.05
CA LEU A 231 1.01 25.95 1.33
C LEU A 231 -0.11 25.13 1.98
N ARG A 232 -1.36 25.59 1.88
CA ARG A 232 -2.50 24.92 2.49
C ARG A 232 -2.76 23.56 1.86
N THR A 233 -2.76 23.46 0.53
CA THR A 233 -3.02 22.17 -0.14
C THR A 233 -1.94 21.14 0.14
N ALA A 234 -0.66 21.54 0.17
CA ALA A 234 0.43 20.67 0.56
C ALA A 234 0.36 20.23 2.04
N GLU A 235 0.01 21.13 2.97
CA GLU A 235 -0.17 20.76 4.37
C GLU A 235 -1.31 19.75 4.55
N GLU A 236 -2.48 20.06 3.98
CA GLU A 236 -3.67 19.20 4.08
C GLU A 236 -3.46 17.84 3.44
N TYR A 237 -2.69 17.79 2.35
CA TYR A 237 -2.28 16.54 1.71
C TYR A 237 -1.60 15.59 2.71
N VAL A 238 -0.61 16.08 3.45
CA VAL A 238 0.12 15.25 4.43
C VAL A 238 -0.79 14.80 5.56
N LEU A 239 -1.66 15.70 6.05
CA LEU A 239 -2.61 15.38 7.12
C LEU A 239 -3.61 14.30 6.70
N ASP A 240 -4.09 14.33 5.46
CA ASP A 240 -4.97 13.30 4.93
C ASP A 240 -4.27 11.95 4.83
N LEU A 241 -3.04 11.92 4.32
CA LEU A 241 -2.23 10.69 4.27
C LEU A 241 -2.01 10.10 5.67
N ALA A 242 -1.62 10.94 6.64
CA ALA A 242 -1.41 10.52 8.01
C ALA A 242 -2.70 9.96 8.65
N ALA A 243 -3.83 10.60 8.40
CA ALA A 243 -5.14 10.14 8.87
C ALA A 243 -5.55 8.79 8.24
N ASP A 244 -5.07 8.51 7.02
CA ASP A 244 -5.32 7.27 6.29
C ASP A 244 -4.27 6.17 6.54
N GLY A 245 -3.43 6.34 7.58
CA GLY A 245 -2.42 5.35 7.99
C GLY A 245 -1.22 5.22 7.05
N VAL A 246 -1.02 6.19 6.17
CA VAL A 246 0.16 6.25 5.29
C VAL A 246 1.37 6.69 6.12
N VAL A 247 2.46 5.95 5.99
CA VAL A 247 3.73 6.22 6.69
C VAL A 247 4.80 6.79 5.76
N TYR A 248 4.62 6.63 4.44
CA TYR A 248 5.50 7.18 3.41
C TYR A 248 4.72 7.59 2.17
N GLY A 249 4.97 8.79 1.65
CA GLY A 249 4.36 9.31 0.42
C GLY A 249 5.40 9.90 -0.53
N GLU A 250 5.22 9.68 -1.84
CA GLU A 250 5.86 10.44 -2.92
C GLU A 250 4.75 11.15 -3.69
N VAL A 251 4.50 12.42 -3.34
CA VAL A 251 3.48 13.23 -4.02
C VAL A 251 4.08 13.85 -5.27
N ARG A 252 3.31 13.89 -6.35
CA ARG A 252 3.76 14.46 -7.63
C ARG A 252 2.92 15.67 -8.03
N TYR A 253 3.53 16.60 -8.75
CA TYR A 253 2.85 17.77 -9.30
C TYR A 253 3.73 18.42 -10.37
N ALA A 254 3.14 19.20 -11.27
CA ALA A 254 3.87 19.96 -12.28
C ALA A 254 4.00 21.44 -11.88
N PRO A 255 5.18 21.92 -11.43
CA PRO A 255 5.35 23.32 -11.02
C PRO A 255 4.99 24.31 -12.13
N GLU A 256 5.19 23.93 -13.40
CA GLU A 256 4.86 24.76 -14.55
C GLU A 256 3.35 25.07 -14.71
N LEU A 257 2.47 24.33 -14.03
CA LEU A 257 1.03 24.60 -14.02
C LEU A 257 0.62 25.64 -12.95
N MET A 258 1.55 26.06 -12.09
CA MET A 258 1.29 26.88 -10.89
C MET A 258 1.92 28.28 -10.96
N VAL A 259 2.39 28.69 -12.15
CA VAL A 259 3.12 29.95 -12.35
C VAL A 259 2.28 31.08 -12.96
N ARG A 260 1.02 30.82 -13.36
CA ARG A 260 0.17 31.86 -14.00
C ARG A 260 -0.19 32.99 -13.03
N GLY A 261 -0.20 32.71 -11.73
CA GLY A 261 -0.37 33.71 -10.67
C GLY A 261 0.84 34.60 -10.40
N GLY A 262 1.95 34.44 -11.14
CA GLY A 262 3.15 35.25 -11.01
C GLY A 262 4.25 34.66 -10.13
N LEU A 263 4.03 33.47 -9.56
CA LEU A 263 5.08 32.69 -8.90
C LEU A 263 6.09 32.17 -9.91
N THR A 264 7.37 32.16 -9.54
CA THR A 264 8.42 31.47 -10.27
C THR A 264 8.42 29.97 -9.97
N LEU A 265 9.02 29.14 -10.84
CA LEU A 265 9.11 27.69 -10.59
C LEU A 265 9.78 27.35 -9.23
N PRO A 266 10.91 27.99 -8.82
CA PRO A 266 11.47 27.75 -7.50
C PRO A 266 10.53 28.13 -6.36
N GLU A 267 9.84 29.27 -6.44
CA GLU A 267 8.89 29.69 -5.41
C GLU A 267 7.72 28.71 -5.24
N VAL A 268 7.26 28.10 -6.34
CA VAL A 268 6.26 27.02 -6.28
C VAL A 268 6.82 25.83 -5.51
N VAL A 269 8.03 25.36 -5.84
CA VAL A 269 8.65 24.22 -5.15
C VAL A 269 8.90 24.51 -3.68
N GLU A 270 9.50 25.64 -3.35
CA GLU A 270 9.77 26.06 -1.97
C GLU A 270 8.48 26.12 -1.14
N THR A 271 7.41 26.69 -1.71
CA THR A 271 6.12 26.82 -1.02
C THR A 271 5.48 25.45 -0.76
N VAL A 272 5.50 24.54 -1.74
CA VAL A 272 4.98 23.17 -1.55
C VAL A 272 5.80 22.44 -0.49
N GLN A 273 7.13 22.51 -0.54
CA GLN A 273 8.00 21.86 0.45
C GLN A 273 7.74 22.39 1.87
N GLU A 274 7.50 23.69 2.02
CA GLU A 274 7.13 24.30 3.30
C GLU A 274 5.79 23.77 3.83
N GLY A 275 4.75 23.71 2.98
CA GLY A 275 3.45 23.15 3.35
C GLY A 275 3.54 21.67 3.75
N LEU A 276 4.29 20.87 2.99
CA LEU A 276 4.55 19.46 3.32
C LEU A 276 5.28 19.33 4.67
N ALA A 277 6.29 20.15 4.93
CA ALA A 277 7.03 20.15 6.19
C ALA A 277 6.13 20.51 7.38
N ALA A 278 5.26 21.52 7.22
CA ALA A 278 4.27 21.89 8.23
C ALA A 278 3.28 20.74 8.51
N GLY A 279 2.78 20.10 7.46
CA GLY A 279 1.87 18.95 7.58
C GLY A 279 2.52 17.76 8.28
N MET A 280 3.77 17.43 7.93
CA MET A 280 4.52 16.35 8.58
C MET A 280 4.77 16.64 10.06
N ALA A 281 5.11 17.89 10.40
CA ALA A 281 5.30 18.30 11.79
C ALA A 281 4.00 18.19 12.61
N LYS A 282 2.86 18.63 12.04
CA LYS A 282 1.54 18.51 12.66
C LYS A 282 1.12 17.04 12.85
N ALA A 283 1.33 16.19 11.85
CA ALA A 283 1.04 14.76 11.92
C ALA A 283 1.90 14.06 12.98
N ALA A 284 3.20 14.37 13.06
CA ALA A 284 4.09 13.84 14.08
C ALA A 284 3.65 14.26 15.50
N ALA A 285 3.28 15.53 15.69
CA ALA A 285 2.76 16.04 16.97
C ALA A 285 1.43 15.38 17.38
N ALA A 286 0.61 14.98 16.41
CA ALA A 286 -0.62 14.22 16.62
C ALA A 286 -0.42 12.70 16.83
N GLY A 287 0.82 12.21 16.78
CA GLY A 287 1.15 10.80 16.99
C GLY A 287 1.01 9.90 15.75
N THR A 288 0.84 10.49 14.56
CA THR A 288 0.73 9.80 13.27
C THR A 288 1.84 10.23 12.31
N PRO A 289 3.13 9.99 12.64
CA PRO A 289 4.24 10.45 11.82
C PRO A 289 4.20 9.82 10.42
N VAL A 290 4.34 10.67 9.40
CA VAL A 290 4.43 10.31 7.99
C VAL A 290 5.61 11.07 7.38
N ARG A 291 6.31 10.43 6.44
CA ARG A 291 7.33 11.08 5.61
C ARG A 291 6.81 11.26 4.20
N VAL A 292 6.88 12.49 3.66
CA VAL A 292 6.49 12.79 2.29
C VAL A 292 7.65 13.44 1.55
N GLY A 293 7.98 12.93 0.36
CA GLY A 293 8.87 13.56 -0.61
C GLY A 293 8.10 13.95 -1.88
N THR A 294 8.70 14.76 -2.74
CA THR A 294 8.07 15.23 -3.98
C THR A 294 8.71 14.67 -5.24
N LEU A 295 7.89 14.40 -6.25
CA LEU A 295 8.32 14.20 -7.63
C LEU A 295 7.85 15.41 -8.45
N LEU A 296 8.77 16.09 -9.14
CA LEU A 296 8.36 17.17 -10.04
C LEU A 296 8.05 16.60 -11.41
N CYS A 297 6.88 16.94 -11.95
CA CYS A 297 6.42 16.47 -13.25
C CYS A 297 6.75 17.48 -14.35
N GLY A 298 7.31 16.99 -15.46
CA GLY A 298 7.20 17.69 -16.74
C GLY A 298 5.91 17.29 -17.46
N MET A 299 5.19 18.24 -18.06
CA MET A 299 3.98 17.95 -18.83
C MET A 299 4.35 17.53 -20.25
N ARG A 300 3.85 16.37 -20.70
CA ARG A 300 4.23 15.80 -22.02
C ARG A 300 3.90 16.68 -23.23
N MET A 301 2.93 17.59 -23.07
CA MET A 301 2.40 18.47 -24.10
C MET A 301 3.23 19.75 -24.21
N PHE A 302 4.14 19.99 -23.26
CA PHE A 302 4.94 21.20 -23.15
C PHE A 302 6.43 20.88 -23.29
N ASP A 303 7.18 21.81 -23.84
CA ASP A 303 8.64 21.67 -24.03
C ASP A 303 9.43 22.29 -22.87
N ARG A 304 9.09 21.90 -21.64
CA ARG A 304 9.75 22.40 -20.41
C ARG A 304 10.32 21.30 -19.50
N SER A 305 10.15 20.04 -19.88
CA SER A 305 10.63 18.88 -19.10
C SER A 305 12.10 18.98 -18.66
N ARG A 306 12.98 19.56 -19.50
CA ARG A 306 14.38 19.76 -19.14
C ARG A 306 14.58 20.83 -18.06
N GLU A 307 13.85 21.93 -18.13
CA GLU A 307 13.87 22.98 -17.11
C GLU A 307 13.38 22.45 -15.76
N ILE A 308 12.32 21.63 -15.77
CA ILE A 308 11.83 20.95 -14.55
C ILE A 308 12.86 19.95 -14.03
N ALA A 309 13.57 19.22 -14.90
CA ALA A 309 14.64 18.33 -14.47
C ALA A 309 15.81 19.08 -13.80
N ASP A 310 16.21 20.24 -14.31
CA ASP A 310 17.22 21.09 -13.67
C ASP A 310 16.74 21.53 -12.27
N LEU A 311 15.44 21.82 -12.11
CA LEU A 311 14.83 22.16 -10.82
C LEU A 311 14.85 20.97 -9.83
N VAL A 312 14.57 19.75 -10.30
CA VAL A 312 14.69 18.54 -9.46
C VAL A 312 16.12 18.41 -8.93
N VAL A 313 17.11 18.59 -9.79
CA VAL A 313 18.54 18.51 -9.42
C VAL A 313 18.90 19.58 -8.40
N ALA A 314 18.35 20.79 -8.51
CA ALA A 314 18.58 21.89 -7.56
C ALA A 314 17.95 21.62 -6.18
N PHE A 315 16.81 20.93 -6.12
CA PHE A 315 16.05 20.70 -4.88
C PHE A 315 16.16 19.26 -4.32
N ARG A 316 17.05 18.42 -4.88
CA ARG A 316 17.20 17.00 -4.49
C ARG A 316 17.51 16.75 -3.00
N ASP A 317 18.21 17.71 -2.37
CA ASP A 317 18.58 17.66 -0.96
C ASP A 317 17.59 18.46 -0.08
N ALA A 318 16.54 19.01 -0.69
CA ALA A 318 15.50 19.82 -0.06
C ALA A 318 14.11 19.14 -0.15
N GLY A 319 14.08 17.81 -0.26
CA GLY A 319 12.87 16.98 -0.18
C GLY A 319 12.20 16.67 -1.53
N VAL A 320 12.74 17.16 -2.65
CA VAL A 320 12.42 16.60 -3.97
C VAL A 320 13.20 15.31 -4.15
N VAL A 321 12.50 14.19 -4.34
CA VAL A 321 13.08 12.85 -4.35
C VAL A 321 13.14 12.22 -5.74
N GLY A 322 12.59 12.88 -6.76
CA GLY A 322 12.67 12.40 -8.14
C GLY A 322 11.89 13.24 -9.13
N PHE A 323 11.75 12.67 -10.33
CA PHE A 323 11.08 13.30 -11.47
C PHE A 323 10.06 12.33 -12.10
N ASP A 324 9.08 12.89 -12.79
CA ASP A 324 8.09 12.18 -13.59
C ASP A 324 7.69 13.01 -14.82
N ILE A 325 6.95 12.41 -15.75
CA ILE A 325 6.20 13.14 -16.78
C ILE A 325 4.73 12.75 -16.76
N ALA A 326 3.86 13.74 -16.90
CA ALA A 326 2.41 13.58 -16.74
C ALA A 326 1.61 14.27 -17.86
N GLY A 327 0.29 14.06 -17.82
CA GLY A 327 -0.70 14.49 -18.81
C GLY A 327 -0.84 13.52 -19.98
N ALA A 328 -1.36 13.97 -21.12
CA ALA A 328 -1.75 13.11 -22.24
C ALA A 328 -0.61 12.19 -22.69
N GLU A 329 -0.82 10.87 -22.65
CA GLU A 329 0.18 9.87 -23.02
C GLU A 329 0.15 9.53 -24.52
N ASP A 330 -1.05 9.30 -25.08
CA ASP A 330 -1.19 8.97 -26.50
C ASP A 330 -0.84 10.18 -27.37
N GLY A 331 0.01 9.96 -28.37
CA GLY A 331 0.57 11.03 -29.21
C GLY A 331 1.73 11.83 -28.58
N PHE A 332 2.05 11.64 -27.30
CA PHE A 332 3.15 12.35 -26.61
C PHE A 332 4.12 11.35 -25.95
N PRO A 333 4.96 10.66 -26.74
CA PRO A 333 5.82 9.59 -26.25
C PRO A 333 6.84 10.09 -25.21
N PRO A 334 7.21 9.27 -24.21
CA PRO A 334 8.24 9.64 -23.23
C PRO A 334 9.59 9.96 -23.87
N ALA A 335 9.90 9.39 -25.05
CA ALA A 335 11.13 9.63 -25.77
C ALA A 335 11.33 11.09 -26.20
N ASP A 336 10.27 11.90 -26.30
CA ASP A 336 10.37 13.32 -26.63
C ASP A 336 11.06 14.12 -25.50
N HIS A 337 11.07 13.57 -24.29
CA HIS A 337 11.69 14.17 -23.11
C HIS A 337 13.07 13.57 -22.77
N LEU A 338 13.69 12.86 -23.71
CA LEU A 338 14.96 12.13 -23.47
C LEU A 338 16.07 13.02 -22.89
N ALA A 339 16.15 14.29 -23.31
CA ALA A 339 17.15 15.23 -22.80
C ALA A 339 17.03 15.46 -21.28
N ALA A 340 15.81 15.47 -20.74
CA ALA A 340 15.56 15.58 -19.30
C ALA A 340 16.02 14.31 -18.57
N PHE A 341 15.61 13.13 -19.06
CA PHE A 341 15.98 11.85 -18.45
C PHE A 341 17.49 11.57 -18.49
N GLU A 342 18.17 11.91 -19.58
CA GLU A 342 19.62 11.80 -19.65
C GLU A 342 20.31 12.73 -18.65
N HIS A 343 19.81 13.95 -18.47
CA HIS A 343 20.34 14.87 -17.47
C HIS A 343 20.18 14.29 -16.05
N LEU A 344 18.98 13.84 -15.69
CA LEU A 344 18.68 13.25 -14.38
C LEU A 344 19.54 12.01 -14.08
N ARG A 345 19.76 11.15 -15.08
CA ARG A 345 20.68 10.00 -14.96
C ARG A 345 22.11 10.41 -14.66
N ARG A 346 22.64 11.47 -15.30
CA ARG A 346 24.01 11.97 -15.03
C ARG A 346 24.14 12.51 -13.61
N GLU A 347 23.05 13.06 -13.06
CA GLU A 347 22.99 13.63 -11.71
C GLU A 347 22.55 12.60 -10.64
N ASN A 348 22.40 11.32 -10.98
CA ASN A 348 21.94 10.25 -10.09
C ASN A 348 20.54 10.47 -9.48
N VAL A 349 19.68 11.22 -10.16
CA VAL A 349 18.30 11.46 -9.73
C VAL A 349 17.38 10.35 -10.25
N PRO A 350 16.57 9.71 -9.38
CA PRO A 350 15.62 8.71 -9.82
C PRO A 350 14.38 9.32 -10.47
N PHE A 351 13.77 8.57 -11.38
CA PHE A 351 12.52 8.96 -12.02
C PHE A 351 11.63 7.75 -12.29
N THR A 352 10.32 8.02 -12.17
CA THR A 352 9.24 7.19 -12.66
C THR A 352 8.71 7.84 -13.95
N ILE A 353 7.96 7.10 -14.75
CA ILE A 353 7.32 7.63 -15.96
C ILE A 353 5.92 7.05 -16.05
N HIS A 354 4.88 7.88 -16.15
CA HIS A 354 3.55 7.42 -16.55
C HIS A 354 3.62 6.70 -17.89
N ALA A 355 3.29 5.42 -17.95
CA ALA A 355 3.28 4.69 -19.21
C ALA A 355 2.39 3.45 -19.15
N GLY A 356 1.77 3.12 -20.27
CA GLY A 356 0.92 1.95 -20.40
C GLY A 356 -0.45 2.16 -19.79
N GLU A 357 -0.96 3.40 -19.77
CA GLU A 357 -2.34 3.69 -19.41
C GLU A 357 -3.19 3.84 -20.67
N ALA A 358 -2.84 4.77 -21.55
CA ALA A 358 -3.55 5.06 -22.81
C ALA A 358 -2.86 4.47 -24.05
N HIS A 359 -1.53 4.58 -24.20
CA HIS A 359 -0.83 4.18 -25.45
C HIS A 359 -0.43 2.69 -25.50
N GLY A 360 -0.16 2.06 -24.35
CA GLY A 360 0.08 0.62 -24.22
C GLY A 360 1.55 0.20 -24.20
N LEU A 361 1.88 -0.97 -24.77
CA LEU A 361 3.25 -1.54 -24.71
C LEU A 361 4.36 -0.64 -25.27
N PRO A 362 4.17 0.12 -26.37
CA PRO A 362 5.23 0.96 -26.92
C PRO A 362 5.71 2.04 -25.94
N SER A 363 4.81 2.67 -25.18
CA SER A 363 5.18 3.69 -24.19
C SER A 363 5.90 3.07 -23.00
N ILE A 364 5.46 1.91 -22.50
CA ILE A 364 6.18 1.17 -21.45
C ILE A 364 7.59 0.82 -21.91
N HIS A 365 7.72 0.32 -23.14
CA HIS A 365 9.02 -0.01 -23.73
C HIS A 365 9.92 1.23 -23.82
N GLN A 366 9.42 2.37 -24.32
CA GLN A 366 10.20 3.59 -24.41
C GLN A 366 10.59 4.14 -23.02
N ALA A 367 9.67 4.14 -22.06
CA ALA A 367 9.95 4.56 -20.70
C ALA A 367 11.12 3.77 -20.09
N LEU A 368 11.15 2.44 -20.29
CA LEU A 368 12.17 1.57 -19.73
C LEU A 368 13.47 1.53 -20.55
N GLN A 369 13.38 1.24 -21.84
CA GLN A 369 14.54 0.93 -22.67
C GLN A 369 15.20 2.16 -23.28
N VAL A 370 14.42 3.22 -23.53
CA VAL A 370 14.93 4.46 -24.13
C VAL A 370 15.25 5.47 -23.02
N CYS A 371 14.30 5.74 -22.13
CA CYS A 371 14.43 6.78 -21.12
C CYS A 371 15.13 6.29 -19.84
N GLY A 372 15.01 5.00 -19.51
CA GLY A 372 15.67 4.39 -18.35
C GLY A 372 14.91 4.52 -17.04
N ALA A 373 13.58 4.55 -17.07
CA ALA A 373 12.72 4.66 -15.88
C ALA A 373 12.97 3.51 -14.89
N GLN A 374 12.90 3.82 -13.59
CA GLN A 374 13.09 2.84 -12.51
C GLN A 374 11.77 2.23 -12.02
N ARG A 375 10.68 2.98 -12.21
CA ARG A 375 9.30 2.57 -11.95
C ARG A 375 8.43 3.06 -13.10
N ILE A 376 7.25 2.48 -13.23
CA ILE A 376 6.25 2.87 -14.23
C ILE A 376 5.00 3.32 -13.50
N GLY A 377 4.58 4.57 -13.77
CA GLY A 377 3.28 5.09 -13.39
C GLY A 377 2.19 4.33 -14.15
N HIS A 378 1.23 3.75 -13.44
CA HIS A 378 0.25 2.78 -13.94
C HIS A 378 0.89 1.48 -14.44
N GLY A 379 1.25 1.40 -15.73
CA GLY A 379 1.72 0.17 -16.37
C GLY A 379 0.64 -0.90 -16.56
N VAL A 380 -0.64 -0.54 -16.45
CA VAL A 380 -1.78 -1.47 -16.50
C VAL A 380 -1.81 -2.28 -17.80
N ARG A 381 -1.52 -1.64 -18.94
CA ARG A 381 -1.47 -2.28 -20.26
C ARG A 381 -0.22 -3.14 -20.51
N ILE A 382 0.62 -3.40 -19.49
CA ILE A 382 1.64 -4.46 -19.59
C ILE A 382 1.00 -5.83 -19.86
N THR A 383 -0.28 -5.99 -19.50
CA THR A 383 -1.09 -7.18 -19.75
C THR A 383 -1.30 -7.46 -21.24
N ASP A 384 -1.15 -6.47 -22.12
CA ASP A 384 -1.23 -6.67 -23.57
C ASP A 384 -0.08 -7.59 -24.07
N ASP A 385 1.02 -7.69 -23.31
CA ASP A 385 2.14 -8.62 -23.55
C ASP A 385 1.95 -9.94 -22.77
N ILE A 386 0.76 -10.20 -22.23
CA ILE A 386 0.37 -11.44 -21.53
C ILE A 386 -0.95 -11.92 -22.15
N PRO A 387 -0.92 -12.59 -23.33
CA PRO A 387 -2.12 -12.92 -24.11
C PRO A 387 -3.17 -13.73 -23.36
N ASP A 388 -2.76 -14.48 -22.34
CA ASP A 388 -3.64 -15.15 -21.39
C ASP A 388 -3.04 -15.01 -19.98
N LEU A 389 -3.61 -14.09 -19.20
CA LEU A 389 -3.24 -13.85 -17.80
C LEU A 389 -3.37 -15.11 -16.93
N ALA A 390 -4.32 -16.01 -17.23
CA ALA A 390 -4.50 -17.24 -16.47
C ALA A 390 -3.39 -18.26 -16.78
N SER A 391 -2.91 -18.32 -18.02
CA SER A 391 -1.76 -19.16 -18.40
C SER A 391 -0.45 -18.70 -17.75
N GLY A 392 -0.35 -17.41 -17.42
CA GLY A 392 0.88 -16.78 -16.94
C GLY A 392 2.02 -16.75 -17.96
N LYS A 393 1.75 -17.04 -19.25
CA LYS A 393 2.75 -16.98 -20.30
C LYS A 393 3.09 -15.52 -20.62
N LEU A 394 4.23 -15.08 -20.14
CA LEU A 394 4.71 -13.72 -20.36
C LEU A 394 5.35 -13.57 -21.73
N GLY A 395 5.03 -12.45 -22.39
CA GLY A 395 5.80 -11.91 -23.49
C GLY A 395 7.14 -11.33 -23.05
N ARG A 396 7.85 -10.75 -24.00
CA ARG A 396 9.25 -10.33 -23.79
C ARG A 396 9.36 -9.15 -22.83
N LEU A 397 8.49 -8.15 -22.98
CA LEU A 397 8.52 -6.94 -22.16
C LEU A 397 8.00 -7.25 -20.75
N ALA A 398 6.87 -7.96 -20.66
CA ALA A 398 6.29 -8.42 -19.39
C ALA A 398 7.28 -9.27 -18.59
N GLY A 399 7.94 -10.24 -19.23
CA GLY A 399 8.99 -11.04 -18.61
C GLY A 399 10.17 -10.18 -18.11
N TRP A 400 10.64 -9.24 -18.93
CA TRP A 400 11.73 -8.33 -18.58
C TRP A 400 11.40 -7.46 -17.35
N VAL A 401 10.19 -6.89 -17.31
CA VAL A 401 9.67 -6.05 -16.21
C VAL A 401 9.61 -6.86 -14.91
N ARG A 402 9.00 -8.05 -14.95
CA ARG A 402 8.89 -8.95 -13.79
C ARG A 402 10.27 -9.34 -13.25
N ASP A 403 11.15 -9.80 -14.14
CA ASP A 403 12.44 -10.37 -13.74
C ASP A 403 13.40 -9.32 -13.17
N ARG A 404 13.30 -8.06 -13.62
CA ARG A 404 14.05 -6.92 -13.07
C ARG A 404 13.37 -6.24 -11.89
N ARG A 405 12.19 -6.71 -11.48
CA ARG A 405 11.44 -6.19 -10.33
C ARG A 405 11.12 -4.69 -10.47
N VAL A 406 10.90 -4.23 -11.70
CA VAL A 406 10.40 -2.87 -11.98
C VAL A 406 9.03 -2.73 -11.33
N ALA A 407 8.84 -1.68 -10.54
CA ALA A 407 7.57 -1.44 -9.87
C ALA A 407 6.56 -0.83 -10.84
N LEU A 408 5.33 -1.35 -10.81
CA LEU A 408 4.15 -0.81 -11.48
C LEU A 408 3.29 -0.12 -10.43
N GLU A 409 3.17 1.20 -10.54
CA GLU A 409 2.42 2.04 -9.61
C GLU A 409 0.94 2.04 -10.04
N MET A 410 0.18 1.02 -9.62
CA MET A 410 -1.19 0.79 -10.12
C MET A 410 -2.23 1.58 -9.33
N CYS A 411 -3.26 2.06 -10.04
CA CYS A 411 -4.28 2.98 -9.50
C CYS A 411 -5.69 2.51 -9.91
N PRO A 412 -6.25 1.46 -9.27
CA PRO A 412 -7.45 0.77 -9.76
C PRO A 412 -8.67 1.64 -10.03
N THR A 413 -9.04 2.56 -9.12
CA THR A 413 -10.18 3.45 -9.36
C THR A 413 -9.91 4.41 -10.52
N SER A 414 -8.71 4.98 -10.60
CA SER A 414 -8.32 5.85 -11.73
C SER A 414 -8.33 5.06 -13.04
N ASN A 415 -7.76 3.86 -13.07
CA ASN A 415 -7.72 3.01 -14.26
C ASN A 415 -9.12 2.61 -14.75
N LEU A 416 -10.10 2.48 -13.85
CA LEU A 416 -11.51 2.33 -14.25
C LEU A 416 -12.06 3.60 -14.92
N GLN A 417 -11.80 4.77 -14.33
CA GLN A 417 -12.26 6.07 -14.84
C GLN A 417 -11.63 6.44 -16.18
N THR A 418 -10.35 6.12 -16.39
CA THR A 418 -9.62 6.36 -17.64
C THR A 418 -9.89 5.30 -18.71
N GLY A 419 -10.65 4.25 -18.38
CA GLY A 419 -10.99 3.16 -19.29
C GLY A 419 -9.85 2.14 -19.51
N ALA A 420 -8.77 2.24 -18.74
CA ALA A 420 -7.65 1.30 -18.78
C ALA A 420 -7.95 -0.04 -18.06
N ALA A 421 -9.02 -0.10 -17.28
CA ALA A 421 -9.59 -1.31 -16.68
C ALA A 421 -11.13 -1.29 -16.76
N THR A 422 -11.75 -2.47 -16.71
CA THR A 422 -13.22 -2.64 -16.86
C THR A 422 -13.97 -2.66 -15.53
N SER A 423 -13.33 -3.12 -14.46
CA SER A 423 -13.90 -3.16 -13.11
C SER A 423 -12.79 -3.32 -12.06
N ILE A 424 -13.09 -3.06 -10.79
CA ILE A 424 -12.15 -3.34 -9.70
C ILE A 424 -11.96 -4.86 -9.51
N ALA A 425 -13.03 -5.65 -9.64
CA ALA A 425 -12.99 -7.10 -9.48
C ALA A 425 -12.04 -7.79 -10.46
N GLU A 426 -12.02 -7.31 -11.71
CA GLU A 426 -11.20 -7.85 -12.80
C GLU A 426 -9.93 -7.03 -13.03
N HIS A 427 -9.63 -6.05 -12.18
CA HIS A 427 -8.45 -5.21 -12.34
C HIS A 427 -7.17 -6.06 -12.33
N PRO A 428 -6.25 -5.88 -13.29
CA PRO A 428 -5.13 -6.80 -13.49
C PRO A 428 -4.08 -6.79 -12.37
N ILE A 429 -4.16 -5.84 -11.42
CA ILE A 429 -3.27 -5.74 -10.26
C ILE A 429 -3.15 -7.06 -9.49
N THR A 430 -4.27 -7.78 -9.31
CA THR A 430 -4.28 -9.07 -8.60
C THR A 430 -3.53 -10.14 -9.39
N ALA A 431 -3.85 -10.29 -10.69
CA ALA A 431 -3.22 -11.27 -11.55
C ALA A 431 -1.72 -10.99 -11.71
N LEU A 432 -1.32 -9.74 -11.92
CA LEU A 432 0.09 -9.34 -12.04
C LEU A 432 0.86 -9.61 -10.74
N LYS A 433 0.27 -9.30 -9.58
CA LYS A 433 0.84 -9.67 -8.27
C LYS A 433 1.08 -11.18 -8.19
N ASP A 434 0.08 -11.98 -8.55
CA ASP A 434 0.16 -13.45 -8.44
C ASP A 434 1.15 -14.06 -9.44
N LEU A 435 1.36 -13.41 -10.58
CA LEU A 435 2.43 -13.71 -11.55
C LEU A 435 3.82 -13.21 -11.11
N GLY A 436 3.93 -12.59 -9.93
CA GLY A 436 5.18 -12.19 -9.32
C GLY A 436 5.69 -10.81 -9.76
N PHE A 437 4.88 -9.99 -10.42
CA PHE A 437 5.22 -8.60 -10.69
C PHE A 437 5.30 -7.81 -9.38
N ARG A 438 6.11 -6.74 -9.37
CA ARG A 438 6.11 -5.77 -8.28
C ARG A 438 5.04 -4.73 -8.60
N VAL A 439 3.87 -4.87 -8.01
CA VAL A 439 2.80 -3.87 -8.08
C VAL A 439 2.73 -3.11 -6.75
N THR A 440 2.49 -1.81 -6.81
CA THR A 440 2.09 -1.00 -5.66
C THR A 440 0.68 -0.48 -5.90
N LEU A 441 -0.10 -0.34 -4.82
CA LEU A 441 -1.45 0.22 -4.87
C LEU A 441 -1.38 1.71 -4.55
N ASN A 442 -2.03 2.56 -5.35
CA ASN A 442 -1.96 4.01 -5.20
C ASN A 442 -3.31 4.67 -5.55
N THR A 443 -3.46 5.95 -5.19
CA THR A 443 -4.71 6.71 -5.35
C THR A 443 -4.79 7.49 -6.65
N ASP A 444 -3.64 7.88 -7.22
CA ASP A 444 -3.53 8.79 -8.37
C ASP A 444 -4.10 10.18 -8.09
N ASN A 445 -5.42 10.37 -8.14
CA ASN A 445 -6.06 11.67 -7.92
C ASN A 445 -7.18 11.53 -6.87
N ARG A 446 -6.89 11.74 -5.57
CA ARG A 446 -7.87 11.50 -4.48
C ARG A 446 -9.21 12.24 -4.65
N LEU A 447 -9.18 13.51 -5.06
CA LEU A 447 -10.39 14.31 -5.28
C LEU A 447 -11.13 13.86 -6.56
N VAL A 448 -10.40 13.79 -7.67
CA VAL A 448 -10.96 13.46 -8.99
C VAL A 448 -11.55 12.05 -9.00
N SER A 449 -10.83 11.09 -8.42
CA SER A 449 -11.26 9.69 -8.29
C SER A 449 -12.20 9.43 -7.12
N GLY A 450 -12.44 10.43 -6.27
CA GLY A 450 -13.27 10.30 -5.07
C GLY A 450 -12.81 9.15 -4.17
N THR A 451 -11.50 9.05 -3.94
CA THR A 451 -10.89 7.88 -3.28
C THR A 451 -9.85 8.23 -2.22
N THR A 452 -9.45 7.22 -1.45
CA THR A 452 -8.36 7.25 -0.47
C THR A 452 -7.61 5.92 -0.52
N MET A 453 -6.44 5.81 0.11
CA MET A 453 -5.70 4.55 0.14
C MET A 453 -6.47 3.44 0.85
N THR A 454 -7.16 3.76 1.94
CA THR A 454 -8.06 2.80 2.59
C THR A 454 -9.19 2.41 1.67
N ARG A 455 -9.77 3.34 0.89
CA ARG A 455 -10.83 2.99 -0.07
C ARG A 455 -10.32 2.09 -1.20
N GLU A 456 -9.17 2.39 -1.80
CA GLU A 456 -8.55 1.52 -2.82
C GLU A 456 -8.34 0.08 -2.28
N MET A 457 -7.80 -0.05 -1.07
CA MET A 457 -7.61 -1.35 -0.42
C MET A 457 -8.93 -2.05 -0.13
N SER A 458 -9.92 -1.34 0.41
CA SER A 458 -11.25 -1.88 0.72
C SER A 458 -11.95 -2.39 -0.53
N LEU A 459 -11.89 -1.65 -1.64
CA LEU A 459 -12.50 -2.07 -2.90
C LEU A 459 -11.89 -3.38 -3.42
N LEU A 460 -10.57 -3.56 -3.31
CA LEU A 460 -9.90 -4.81 -3.69
C LEU A 460 -10.21 -5.97 -2.74
N VAL A 461 -10.40 -5.71 -1.45
CA VAL A 461 -10.86 -6.73 -0.48
C VAL A 461 -12.27 -7.19 -0.82
N GLU A 462 -13.17 -6.24 -1.08
CA GLU A 462 -14.59 -6.50 -1.33
C GLU A 462 -14.83 -7.16 -2.69
N GLN A 463 -14.10 -6.74 -3.72
CA GLN A 463 -14.42 -7.10 -5.11
C GLN A 463 -13.39 -8.03 -5.76
N ALA A 464 -12.13 -7.98 -5.35
CA ALA A 464 -11.03 -8.77 -5.93
C ALA A 464 -10.49 -9.85 -4.96
N GLY A 465 -11.14 -10.05 -3.82
CA GLY A 465 -10.80 -11.11 -2.85
C GLY A 465 -9.47 -10.89 -2.11
N TRP A 466 -8.98 -9.65 -2.04
CA TRP A 466 -7.78 -9.36 -1.25
C TRP A 466 -8.03 -9.64 0.24
N THR A 467 -6.97 -10.06 0.93
CA THR A 467 -6.97 -10.23 2.39
C THR A 467 -6.13 -9.13 3.03
N VAL A 468 -6.20 -8.99 4.36
CA VAL A 468 -5.29 -8.10 5.12
C VAL A 468 -3.82 -8.39 4.80
N GLU A 469 -3.46 -9.66 4.60
CA GLU A 469 -2.11 -10.05 4.21
C GLU A 469 -1.75 -9.57 2.80
N THR A 470 -2.67 -9.69 1.85
CA THR A 470 -2.49 -9.17 0.49
C THR A 470 -2.28 -7.65 0.52
N CYS A 471 -3.13 -6.91 1.25
CA CYS A 471 -2.99 -5.47 1.46
C CYS A 471 -1.65 -5.12 2.15
N ALA A 472 -1.18 -5.96 3.06
CA ALA A 472 0.08 -5.74 3.74
C ALA A 472 1.32 -5.95 2.84
N ARG A 473 1.19 -6.71 1.75
CA ARG A 473 2.30 -7.04 0.84
C ARG A 473 2.35 -6.16 -0.41
N SER A 474 1.30 -5.38 -0.68
CA SER A 474 1.19 -4.43 -1.80
C SER A 474 1.60 -3.00 -1.45
N ARG A 475 2.33 -2.83 -0.32
CA ARG A 475 2.88 -1.56 0.16
C ARG A 475 4.09 -1.13 -0.65
#